data_AF-A0A2N5CNI8-F1
#
_entry.id   AF-A0A2N5CNI8-F1
#
_cell.length_a   1.000
_cell.length_b   1.000
_cell.length_c   1.000
_cell.angle_alpha   90.00
_cell.angle_beta   90.00
_cell.angle_gamma   90.00
#
_symmetry.space_group_name_H-M   'P 1'
#
loop_
_entity.id
_entity.type
_entity.pdbx_description
1 polymer ?
#
loop_
_entity_poly.entity_id
_entity_poly.type
_entity_poly.pdbx_seq_one_letter_code
_entity_poly.pdbx_strand_id
1 'polypeptide(L)'
;MKSRDMAPARVTAGEISRNFGQWQDVALSGPVIVTHHGRPRVVMISAEHYAAAGLAEGPAGFDNDSALQTAETARSAILGHMNEAFVALDPDLRIIAVNAVFEDLKGASAAQLVGLAWTEVFSAPVQALIGEQFRRVLRTGETLEFESESTVQSGRCFGVRVFPYPGGVAAVFVNRTEERDLRARLDRAAALETALSVLPGVATARLNIRGVLASMDADFLRLTGFSEAELRDCRLSDIVRPAERRSLTQAVEHALQGDAPARLPVTLLVKDGAERTVELALATVRRDGVPEGVLAVLST
;
A
#
# COMPACT_ATOMS: atom_id res chain seq x y z
N MET A 1 -20.62 60.52 -19.27
CA MET A 1 -19.45 60.45 -20.18
C MET A 1 -19.19 58.97 -20.44
N LYS A 2 -19.23 58.51 -21.70
CA LYS A 2 -19.32 57.09 -22.09
C LYS A 2 -18.11 56.27 -21.58
N SER A 3 -18.35 55.25 -20.76
CA SER A 3 -17.36 54.22 -20.41
C SER A 3 -17.07 53.38 -21.65
N ARG A 4 -15.90 53.60 -22.25
CA ARG A 4 -15.43 52.83 -23.39
C ARG A 4 -14.84 51.53 -22.83
N ASP A 5 -15.58 50.44 -22.93
CA ASP A 5 -15.13 49.10 -22.53
C ASP A 5 -14.00 48.67 -23.48
N MET A 6 -12.76 48.98 -23.11
CA MET A 6 -11.56 48.64 -23.88
C MET A 6 -11.01 47.34 -23.32
N ALA A 7 -10.94 46.31 -24.15
CA ALA A 7 -10.46 44.99 -23.72
C ALA A 7 -9.05 45.09 -23.10
N PRO A 8 -8.77 44.39 -21.98
CA PRO A 8 -7.50 44.49 -21.28
C PRO A 8 -6.34 44.02 -22.18
N ALA A 9 -5.30 44.83 -22.26
CA ALA A 9 -4.10 44.49 -23.03
C ALA A 9 -3.40 43.28 -22.40
N ARG A 10 -2.84 42.38 -23.22
CA ARG A 10 -2.16 41.17 -22.76
C ARG A 10 -0.68 41.20 -23.14
N VAL A 11 0.17 40.83 -22.20
CA VAL A 11 1.63 40.86 -22.36
C VAL A 11 2.27 39.70 -21.61
N THR A 12 3.46 39.25 -22.03
CA THR A 12 4.22 38.22 -21.30
C THR A 12 5.09 38.86 -20.22
N ALA A 13 5.40 38.12 -19.16
CA ALA A 13 6.30 38.61 -18.10
C ALA A 13 7.66 39.07 -18.63
N GLY A 14 8.23 38.37 -19.61
CA GLY A 14 9.50 38.75 -20.25
C GLY A 14 9.41 40.05 -21.05
N GLU A 15 8.27 40.30 -21.70
CA GLU A 15 8.05 41.51 -22.49
C GLU A 15 7.83 42.74 -21.59
N ILE A 16 7.13 42.57 -20.47
CA ILE A 16 6.98 43.61 -19.45
C ILE A 16 8.33 43.99 -18.83
N SER A 17 9.19 43.02 -18.56
CA SER A 17 10.49 43.29 -17.95
C SER A 17 11.42 44.07 -18.89
N ARG A 18 11.31 43.86 -20.20
CA ARG A 18 12.11 44.58 -21.21
C ARG A 18 11.59 45.98 -21.50
N ASN A 19 10.28 46.18 -21.52
CA ASN A 19 9.63 47.41 -21.95
C ASN A 19 8.74 48.02 -20.85
N PHE A 20 9.20 47.98 -19.59
CA PHE A 20 8.36 48.31 -18.43
C PHE A 20 7.71 49.69 -18.52
N GLY A 21 8.45 50.72 -18.94
CA GLY A 21 7.92 52.09 -19.07
C GLY A 21 6.76 52.19 -20.07
N GLN A 22 6.86 51.53 -21.23
CA GLN A 22 5.77 51.50 -22.21
C GLN A 22 4.52 50.85 -21.62
N TRP A 23 4.67 49.74 -20.90
CA TRP A 23 3.54 49.04 -20.29
C TRP A 23 2.96 49.78 -19.08
N GLN A 24 3.76 50.62 -18.41
CA GLN A 24 3.29 51.56 -17.41
C GLN A 24 2.35 52.61 -18.00
N ASP A 25 2.71 53.19 -19.15
CA ASP A 25 1.85 54.15 -19.85
C ASP A 25 0.54 53.50 -20.33
N VAL A 26 0.60 52.25 -20.80
CA VAL A 26 -0.61 51.48 -21.15
C VAL A 26 -1.48 51.25 -19.90
N ALA A 27 -0.87 50.94 -18.75
CA ALA A 27 -1.57 50.72 -17.49
C ALA A 27 -2.23 51.99 -16.90
N LEU A 28 -1.79 53.18 -17.31
CA LEU A 28 -2.47 54.46 -17.00
C LEU A 28 -3.84 54.56 -17.70
N SER A 29 -3.99 53.92 -18.87
CA SER A 29 -5.22 54.00 -19.68
C SER A 29 -6.16 52.80 -19.48
N GLY A 30 -5.69 51.70 -18.91
CA GLY A 30 -6.51 50.52 -18.61
C GLY A 30 -5.69 49.31 -18.13
N PRO A 31 -6.33 48.25 -17.61
CA PRO A 31 -5.63 47.09 -17.04
C PRO A 31 -4.83 46.29 -18.07
N VAL A 32 -3.63 45.87 -17.66
CA VAL A 32 -2.71 45.04 -18.45
C VAL A 32 -2.58 43.67 -17.80
N ILE A 33 -2.99 42.61 -18.50
CA ILE A 33 -2.87 41.22 -18.06
C ILE A 33 -1.48 40.69 -18.41
N VAL A 34 -0.72 40.34 -17.39
CA VAL A 34 0.59 39.69 -17.50
C VAL A 34 0.42 38.18 -17.51
N THR A 35 1.03 37.55 -18.51
CA THR A 35 0.93 36.11 -18.75
C THR A 35 2.27 35.41 -18.58
N HIS A 36 2.21 34.14 -18.17
CA HIS A 36 3.35 33.22 -18.15
C HIS A 36 2.96 31.97 -18.95
N HIS A 37 3.73 31.63 -20.00
CA HIS A 37 3.37 30.61 -20.98
C HIS A 37 1.92 30.74 -21.51
N GLY A 38 1.50 31.97 -21.81
CA GLY A 38 0.16 32.28 -22.35
C GLY A 38 -0.99 32.28 -21.33
N ARG A 39 -0.75 31.89 -20.07
CA ARG A 39 -1.78 31.90 -19.02
C ARG A 39 -1.73 33.21 -18.22
N PRO A 40 -2.88 33.90 -18.00
CA PRO A 40 -2.96 35.06 -17.11
C PRO A 40 -2.48 34.73 -15.69
N ARG A 41 -1.64 35.58 -15.10
CA ARG A 41 -1.07 35.40 -13.76
C ARG A 41 -1.30 36.61 -12.86
N VAL A 42 -1.05 37.80 -13.39
CA VAL A 42 -1.11 39.07 -12.64
C VAL A 42 -1.70 40.15 -13.53
N VAL A 43 -2.35 41.15 -12.94
CA VAL A 43 -2.82 42.34 -13.65
C VAL A 43 -2.08 43.56 -13.12
N MET A 44 -1.56 44.38 -14.04
CA MET A 44 -0.95 45.66 -13.75
C MET A 44 -1.96 46.78 -14.03
N ILE A 45 -2.11 47.68 -13.07
CA ILE A 45 -3.01 48.85 -13.12
C ILE A 45 -2.30 50.05 -12.52
N SER A 46 -2.70 51.25 -12.92
CA SER A 46 -2.17 52.47 -12.30
C SER A 46 -2.60 52.59 -10.83
N ALA A 47 -1.77 53.26 -10.03
CA ALA A 47 -2.09 53.54 -8.64
C ALA A 47 -3.39 54.35 -8.49
N GLU A 48 -3.66 55.27 -9.44
CA GLU A 48 -4.90 56.03 -9.48
C GLU A 48 -6.12 55.14 -9.76
N HIS A 49 -6.04 54.22 -10.73
CA HIS A 49 -7.12 53.25 -10.98
C HIS A 49 -7.31 52.29 -9.82
N TYR A 50 -6.22 51.88 -9.16
CA TYR A 50 -6.27 51.06 -7.96
C TYR A 50 -6.98 51.80 -6.80
N ALA A 51 -6.69 53.09 -6.62
CA ALA A 51 -7.34 53.91 -5.61
C ALA A 51 -8.80 54.21 -5.93
N ALA A 52 -9.11 54.57 -7.18
CA ALA A 52 -10.47 54.84 -7.64
C ALA A 52 -11.38 53.61 -7.58
N ALA A 53 -10.81 52.40 -7.70
CA ALA A 53 -11.54 51.14 -7.52
C ALA A 53 -11.83 50.80 -6.04
N GLY A 54 -11.44 51.66 -5.08
CA GLY A 54 -11.59 51.38 -3.66
C GLY A 54 -10.69 50.25 -3.16
N LEU A 55 -9.60 49.95 -3.89
CA LEU A 55 -8.63 48.91 -3.52
C LEU A 55 -7.40 49.50 -2.78
N ALA A 56 -7.21 50.83 -2.81
CA ALA A 56 -6.09 51.51 -2.12
C ALA A 56 -6.26 51.59 -0.61
N GLU A 57 -7.50 51.71 -0.13
CA GLU A 57 -7.83 51.22 1.19
C GLU A 57 -7.98 49.71 1.01
N GLY A 58 -6.96 48.96 1.42
CA GLY A 58 -7.03 47.50 1.37
C GLY A 58 -8.36 47.06 1.97
N PRO A 59 -9.01 46.03 1.42
CA PRO A 59 -10.25 45.54 2.01
C PRO A 59 -9.98 45.29 3.49
N ALA A 60 -10.78 45.90 4.36
CA ALA A 60 -10.89 45.44 5.72
C ALA A 60 -11.16 43.93 5.65
N GLY A 61 -10.16 43.10 5.96
CA GLY A 61 -10.30 41.65 6.05
C GLY A 61 -10.09 40.83 4.76
N PHE A 62 -9.03 41.05 3.98
CA PHE A 62 -8.28 39.84 3.58
C PHE A 62 -7.46 39.44 4.79
N ASP A 63 -8.11 38.73 5.71
CA ASP A 63 -7.51 38.15 6.89
C ASP A 63 -6.39 37.22 6.45
N ASN A 64 -5.17 37.74 6.32
CA ASN A 64 -3.98 36.92 6.10
C ASN A 64 -3.87 35.90 7.23
N ASP A 65 -4.28 36.28 8.44
CA ASP A 65 -4.47 35.39 9.59
C ASP A 65 -5.53 34.31 9.31
N SER A 66 -6.69 34.64 8.74
CA SER A 66 -7.71 33.64 8.39
C SER A 66 -7.25 32.71 7.26
N ALA A 67 -6.53 33.22 6.26
CA ALA A 67 -5.96 32.39 5.20
C ALA A 67 -4.86 31.46 5.74
N LEU A 68 -3.97 31.96 6.61
CA LEU A 68 -2.94 31.16 7.29
C LEU A 68 -3.59 30.13 8.22
N GLN A 69 -4.55 30.55 9.03
CA GLN A 69 -5.31 29.71 9.96
C GLN A 69 -6.10 28.64 9.20
N THR A 70 -6.67 28.98 8.04
CA THR A 70 -7.37 28.02 7.17
C THR A 70 -6.39 27.01 6.58
N ALA A 71 -5.22 27.45 6.11
CA ALA A 71 -4.18 26.56 5.59
C ALA A 71 -3.59 25.65 6.69
N GLU A 72 -3.36 26.18 7.89
CA GLU A 72 -2.89 25.43 9.06
C GLU A 72 -3.94 24.43 9.54
N THR A 73 -5.21 24.84 9.62
CA THR A 73 -6.32 23.95 9.96
C THR A 73 -6.47 22.84 8.93
N ALA A 74 -6.41 23.17 7.64
CA ALA A 74 -6.47 22.17 6.57
C ALA A 74 -5.28 21.20 6.63
N ARG A 75 -4.06 21.69 6.86
CA ARG A 75 -2.86 20.86 7.05
C ARG A 75 -3.01 19.94 8.25
N SER A 76 -3.45 20.47 9.38
CA SER A 76 -3.67 19.71 10.62
C SER A 76 -4.76 18.66 10.44
N ALA A 77 -5.85 18.98 9.73
CA ALA A 77 -6.92 18.04 9.42
C ALA A 77 -6.41 16.89 8.53
N ILE A 78 -5.66 17.19 7.48
CA ILE A 78 -5.07 16.17 6.61
C ILE A 78 -4.14 15.26 7.40
N LEU A 79 -3.18 15.82 8.15
CA LEU A 79 -2.23 15.04 8.95
C LEU A 79 -2.92 14.22 10.06
N GLY A 80 -4.01 14.73 10.63
CA GLY A 80 -4.81 14.04 11.65
C GLY A 80 -5.65 12.88 11.11
N HIS A 81 -5.95 12.87 9.80
CA HIS A 81 -6.66 11.76 9.15
C HIS A 81 -5.72 10.77 8.43
N MET A 82 -4.41 11.03 8.39
CA MET A 82 -3.43 10.07 7.87
C MET A 82 -3.25 8.91 8.84
N ASN A 83 -3.30 7.69 8.31
CA ASN A 83 -3.04 6.47 9.07
C ASN A 83 -1.55 6.09 9.07
N GLU A 84 -0.74 6.78 8.26
CA GLU A 84 0.70 6.63 8.18
C GLU A 84 1.42 7.62 9.09
N ALA A 85 2.57 7.22 9.63
CA ALA A 85 3.38 8.12 10.45
C ALA A 85 4.04 9.16 9.55
N PHE A 86 3.93 10.44 9.91
CA PHE A 86 4.47 11.56 9.16
C PHE A 86 5.47 12.34 10.03
N VAL A 87 6.59 12.73 9.42
CA VAL A 87 7.56 13.68 9.99
C VAL A 87 8.02 14.66 8.91
N ALA A 88 8.16 15.92 9.27
CA ALA A 88 8.83 16.93 8.47
C ALA A 88 10.05 17.46 9.23
N LEU A 89 11.11 17.73 8.49
CA LEU A 89 12.37 18.27 8.99
C LEU A 89 12.80 19.50 8.19
N ASP A 90 13.50 20.42 8.84
CA ASP A 90 14.16 21.55 8.20
C ASP A 90 15.45 21.11 7.44
N PRO A 91 16.19 22.02 6.76
CA PRO A 91 17.39 21.66 6.01
C PRO A 91 18.54 21.16 6.90
N ASP A 92 18.50 21.48 8.21
CA ASP A 92 19.47 21.04 9.22
C ASP A 92 19.03 19.72 9.89
N LEU A 93 17.98 19.08 9.36
CA LEU A 93 17.38 17.83 9.86
C LEU A 93 16.87 17.94 11.30
N ARG A 94 16.32 19.10 11.68
CA ARG A 94 15.54 19.26 12.92
C ARG A 94 14.07 19.05 12.63
N ILE A 95 13.39 18.33 13.52
CA ILE A 95 11.97 18.02 13.38
C ILE A 95 11.15 19.30 13.48
N ILE A 96 10.35 19.61 12.47
CA ILE A 96 9.46 20.79 12.45
C ILE A 96 7.98 20.42 12.60
N ALA A 97 7.61 19.18 12.27
CA ALA A 97 6.25 18.68 12.47
C ALA A 97 6.23 17.15 12.50
N VAL A 98 5.29 16.61 13.26
CA VAL A 98 4.92 15.19 13.29
C VAL A 98 3.40 15.07 13.37
N ASN A 99 2.82 13.93 12.96
CA ASN A 99 1.42 13.61 13.22
C ASN A 99 1.26 12.65 14.41
N ALA A 100 0.01 12.43 14.84
CA ALA A 100 -0.32 11.55 15.96
C ALA A 100 0.20 10.11 15.79
N VAL A 101 0.14 9.59 14.56
CA VAL A 101 0.65 8.24 14.27
C VAL A 101 2.17 8.15 14.49
N PHE A 102 2.92 9.22 14.18
CA PHE A 102 4.36 9.26 14.45
C PHE A 102 4.66 9.42 15.94
N GLU A 103 3.86 10.19 16.68
CA GLU A 103 3.95 10.29 18.15
C GLU A 103 3.78 8.91 18.79
N ASP A 104 2.75 8.17 18.40
CA ASP A 104 2.47 6.81 18.87
C ASP A 104 3.59 5.83 18.50
N LEU A 105 4.12 5.94 17.28
CA LEU A 105 5.25 5.11 16.83
C LEU A 105 6.50 5.34 17.67
N LYS A 106 6.79 6.60 18.04
CA LYS A 106 7.98 6.96 18.82
C LYS A 106 7.77 6.82 20.33
N GLY A 107 6.52 6.86 20.80
CA GLY A 107 6.14 6.93 22.21
C GLY A 107 6.43 8.31 22.83
N ALA A 108 6.38 9.39 22.04
CA ALA A 108 6.68 10.75 22.49
C ALA A 108 5.82 11.76 21.74
N SER A 109 5.38 12.81 22.44
CA SER A 109 4.54 13.87 21.87
C SER A 109 5.33 14.78 20.92
N ALA A 110 4.63 15.47 20.03
CA ALA A 110 5.15 16.46 19.10
C ALA A 110 5.86 17.57 19.85
N ALA A 111 5.34 17.99 21.01
CA ALA A 111 5.98 18.98 21.87
C ALA A 111 7.36 18.54 22.40
N GLN A 112 7.59 17.24 22.54
CA GLN A 112 8.90 16.68 22.94
C GLN A 112 9.83 16.45 21.74
N LEU A 113 9.27 16.28 20.54
CA LEU A 113 10.04 15.91 19.34
C LEU A 113 10.43 17.12 18.48
N VAL A 114 9.55 18.10 18.34
CA VAL A 114 9.77 19.29 17.51
C VAL A 114 10.96 20.09 18.05
N GLY A 115 11.86 20.50 17.15
CA GLY A 115 13.10 21.22 17.43
C GLY A 115 14.32 20.31 17.64
N LEU A 116 14.12 19.04 18.00
CA LEU A 116 15.21 18.07 18.16
C LEU A 116 15.81 17.70 16.81
N ALA A 117 17.12 17.44 16.81
CA ALA A 117 17.79 16.93 15.62
C ALA A 117 17.43 15.44 15.40
N TRP A 118 17.32 15.02 14.15
CA TRP A 118 17.07 13.61 13.81
C TRP A 118 18.04 12.65 14.52
N THR A 119 19.30 13.05 14.67
CA THR A 119 20.36 12.30 15.34
C THR A 119 20.20 12.17 16.85
N GLU A 120 19.41 13.04 17.48
CA GLU A 120 19.12 13.00 18.92
C GLU A 120 17.96 12.03 19.22
N VAL A 121 17.09 11.78 18.23
CA VAL A 121 15.85 11.00 18.40
C VAL A 121 16.02 9.52 18.02
N PHE A 122 16.87 9.23 17.04
CA PHE A 122 17.04 7.89 16.47
C PHE A 122 18.43 7.30 16.72
N SER A 123 18.57 5.98 16.68
CA SER A 123 19.86 5.29 16.84
C SER A 123 20.76 5.43 15.60
N ALA A 124 22.07 5.27 15.77
CA ALA A 124 23.05 5.43 14.68
C ALA A 124 22.75 4.62 13.40
N PRO A 125 22.27 3.35 13.47
CA PRO A 125 21.89 2.61 12.26
C PRO A 125 20.75 3.28 11.46
N VAL A 126 19.71 3.79 12.14
CA VAL A 126 18.60 4.50 11.49
C VAL A 126 19.06 5.83 10.91
N GLN A 127 19.93 6.53 11.64
CA GLN A 127 20.51 7.78 11.15
C GLN A 127 21.28 7.57 9.86
N ALA A 128 22.08 6.49 9.76
CA ALA A 128 22.83 6.17 8.56
C ALA A 128 21.92 5.80 7.38
N LEU A 129 20.87 5.00 7.63
CA LEU A 129 19.98 4.54 6.57
C LEU A 129 19.05 5.65 6.06
N ILE A 130 18.27 6.24 6.97
CA ILE A 130 17.19 7.19 6.63
C ILE A 130 17.73 8.62 6.53
N GLY A 131 18.65 9.00 7.42
CA GLY A 131 19.25 10.33 7.40
C GLY A 131 20.01 10.62 6.11
N GLU A 132 20.63 9.61 5.51
CA GLU A 132 21.26 9.77 4.19
C GLU A 132 20.23 9.97 3.07
N GLN A 133 19.07 9.32 3.14
CA GLN A 133 18.00 9.56 2.18
C GLN A 133 17.45 10.98 2.32
N PHE A 134 17.31 11.51 3.55
CA PHE A 134 16.92 12.91 3.76
C PHE A 134 17.88 13.89 3.07
N ARG A 135 19.19 13.73 3.28
CA ARG A 135 20.20 14.59 2.63
C ARG A 135 20.16 14.47 1.11
N ARG A 136 19.96 13.26 0.59
CA ARG A 136 19.83 13.03 -0.85
C ARG A 136 18.62 13.75 -1.43
N VAL A 137 17.45 13.67 -0.79
CA VAL A 137 16.25 14.38 -1.25
C VAL A 137 16.43 15.89 -1.14
N LEU A 138 17.02 16.40 -0.06
CA LEU A 138 17.35 17.84 0.07
C LEU A 138 18.26 18.33 -1.06
N ARG A 139 19.24 17.52 -1.48
CA ARG A 139 20.18 17.87 -2.55
C ARG A 139 19.58 17.76 -3.95
N THR A 140 18.74 16.75 -4.19
CA THR A 140 18.26 16.40 -5.54
C THR A 140 16.87 16.94 -5.85
N GLY A 141 16.05 17.19 -4.83
CA GLY A 141 14.63 17.47 -5.00
C GLY A 141 13.80 16.27 -5.47
N GLU A 142 14.39 15.07 -5.54
CA GLU A 142 13.70 13.86 -6.01
C GLU A 142 13.13 13.05 -4.86
N THR A 143 11.91 12.52 -5.04
CA THR A 143 11.28 11.62 -4.05
C THR A 143 11.95 10.25 -4.08
N LEU A 144 12.16 9.67 -2.90
CA LEU A 144 12.74 8.34 -2.73
C LEU A 144 11.80 7.44 -1.93
N GLU A 145 11.72 6.17 -2.32
CA GLU A 145 10.96 5.13 -1.63
C GLU A 145 11.85 3.92 -1.38
N PHE A 146 11.81 3.39 -0.16
CA PHE A 146 12.57 2.20 0.23
C PHE A 146 11.91 1.52 1.43
N GLU A 147 12.32 0.29 1.73
CA GLU A 147 11.86 -0.43 2.93
C GLU A 147 12.95 -0.46 3.99
N SER A 148 12.54 -0.36 5.25
CA SER A 148 13.44 -0.42 6.41
C SER A 148 12.81 -1.25 7.51
N GLU A 149 13.61 -2.11 8.14
CA GLU A 149 13.22 -2.75 9.39
C GLU A 149 13.21 -1.71 10.51
N SER A 150 12.24 -1.84 11.41
CA SER A 150 12.10 -0.94 12.55
C SER A 150 13.14 -1.25 13.61
N THR A 151 13.86 -0.22 14.06
CA THR A 151 14.75 -0.35 15.22
C THR A 151 14.07 0.01 16.54
N VAL A 152 12.85 0.56 16.48
CA VAL A 152 12.07 0.95 17.68
C VAL A 152 11.13 -0.18 18.08
N GLN A 153 10.60 -0.91 17.10
CA GLN A 153 9.65 -2.01 17.29
C GLN A 153 10.15 -3.23 16.52
N SER A 154 10.93 -4.08 17.19
CA SER A 154 11.51 -5.29 16.59
C SER A 154 10.46 -6.14 15.85
N GLY A 155 10.82 -6.62 14.67
CA GLY A 155 9.95 -7.44 13.83
C GLY A 155 8.99 -6.65 12.92
N ARG A 156 8.95 -5.31 13.01
CA ARG A 156 8.18 -4.49 12.07
C ARG A 156 8.99 -4.07 10.84
N CYS A 157 8.35 -4.05 9.69
CA CYS A 157 8.89 -3.53 8.44
C CYS A 157 8.09 -2.28 8.02
N PHE A 158 8.78 -1.20 7.70
CA PHE A 158 8.19 0.06 7.24
C PHE A 158 8.59 0.35 5.80
N GLY A 159 7.62 0.66 4.96
CA GLY A 159 7.86 1.39 3.71
C GLY A 159 8.06 2.86 4.04
N VAL A 160 9.19 3.43 3.64
CA VAL A 160 9.56 4.83 3.89
C VAL A 160 9.53 5.58 2.57
N ARG A 161 8.72 6.64 2.50
CA ARG A 161 8.72 7.58 1.39
C ARG A 161 9.23 8.93 1.85
N VAL A 162 10.32 9.39 1.25
CA VAL A 162 10.98 10.66 1.53
C VAL A 162 10.79 11.60 0.36
N PHE A 163 10.30 12.82 0.59
CA PHE A 163 10.00 13.78 -0.46
C PHE A 163 10.33 15.22 -0.04
N PRO A 164 10.58 16.12 -1.00
CA PRO A 164 10.82 17.53 -0.70
C PRO A 164 9.61 18.15 -0.02
N TYR A 165 9.86 18.95 1.02
CA TYR A 165 8.82 19.66 1.75
C TYR A 165 9.19 21.15 1.81
N PRO A 166 8.22 22.09 1.77
CA PRO A 166 8.53 23.52 1.86
C PRO A 166 9.40 23.82 3.09
N GLY A 167 10.61 24.32 2.86
CA GLY A 167 11.59 24.58 3.93
C GLY A 167 12.35 23.36 4.43
N GLY A 168 12.36 22.23 3.72
CA GLY A 168 13.18 21.06 4.08
C GLY A 168 12.74 19.76 3.40
N VAL A 169 12.51 18.72 4.20
CA VAL A 169 12.19 17.36 3.73
C VAL A 169 11.12 16.73 4.63
N ALA A 170 10.27 15.88 4.06
CA ALA A 170 9.32 15.10 4.83
C ALA A 170 9.44 13.60 4.53
N ALA A 171 9.04 12.79 5.50
CA ALA A 171 8.92 11.36 5.37
C ALA A 171 7.54 10.88 5.83
N VAL A 172 7.03 9.88 5.11
CA VAL A 172 5.89 9.07 5.51
C VAL A 172 6.37 7.64 5.72
N PHE A 173 5.98 7.03 6.83
CA PHE A 173 6.27 5.64 7.18
C PHE A 173 4.97 4.84 7.17
N VAL A 174 4.93 3.83 6.30
CA VAL A 174 3.80 2.91 6.15
C VAL A 174 4.19 1.59 6.78
N ASN A 175 3.44 1.13 7.79
CA ASN A 175 3.67 -0.19 8.36
C ASN A 175 3.27 -1.26 7.33
N ARG A 176 4.24 -2.03 6.84
CA ARG A 176 4.05 -3.12 5.86
C ARG A 176 4.31 -4.50 6.47
N THR A 177 4.33 -4.59 7.79
CA THR A 177 4.65 -5.84 8.50
C THR A 177 3.68 -6.96 8.12
N GLU A 178 2.37 -6.68 8.17
CA GLU A 178 1.34 -7.68 7.83
C GLU A 178 1.42 -8.14 6.37
N GLU A 179 1.65 -7.21 5.44
CA GLU A 179 1.82 -7.51 4.02
C GLU A 179 3.05 -8.42 3.79
N ARG A 180 4.18 -8.07 4.40
CA ARG A 180 5.42 -8.85 4.32
C ARG A 180 5.25 -10.23 4.94
N ASP A 181 4.62 -10.33 6.10
CA ASP A 181 4.37 -11.61 6.79
C ASP A 181 3.42 -12.49 5.99
N LEU A 182 2.36 -11.93 5.42
CA LEU A 182 1.43 -12.66 4.56
C LEU A 182 2.14 -13.16 3.31
N ARG A 183 2.94 -12.32 2.66
CA ARG A 183 3.74 -12.71 1.48
C ARG A 183 4.72 -13.83 1.82
N ALA A 184 5.43 -13.72 2.94
CA ALA A 184 6.35 -14.77 3.40
C ALA A 184 5.63 -16.09 3.70
N ARG A 185 4.39 -16.05 4.24
CA ARG A 185 3.57 -17.26 4.44
C ARG A 185 3.13 -17.89 3.12
N LEU A 186 2.71 -17.08 2.14
CA LEU A 186 2.35 -17.56 0.80
C LEU A 186 3.56 -18.18 0.08
N ASP A 187 4.72 -17.52 0.14
CA ASP A 187 5.95 -18.04 -0.47
C ASP A 187 6.37 -19.38 0.16
N ARG A 188 6.27 -19.51 1.50
CA ARG A 188 6.52 -20.79 2.19
C ARG A 188 5.52 -21.88 1.81
N ALA A 189 4.23 -21.55 1.69
CA ALA A 189 3.20 -22.51 1.29
C ALA A 189 3.43 -22.98 -0.16
N ALA A 190 3.73 -22.06 -1.08
CA ALA A 190 4.05 -22.40 -2.47
C ALA A 190 5.32 -23.25 -2.58
N ALA A 191 6.35 -22.96 -1.77
CA ALA A 191 7.56 -23.78 -1.70
C ALA A 191 7.26 -25.20 -1.18
N LEU A 192 6.36 -25.34 -0.19
CA LEU A 192 5.92 -26.64 0.30
C LEU A 192 5.14 -27.42 -0.77
N GLU A 193 4.20 -26.79 -1.47
CA GLU A 193 3.46 -27.41 -2.57
C GLU A 193 4.41 -27.88 -3.68
N THR A 194 5.38 -27.04 -4.04
CA THR A 194 6.42 -27.38 -5.02
C THR A 194 7.25 -28.59 -4.57
N ALA A 195 7.68 -28.60 -3.30
CA ALA A 195 8.46 -29.70 -2.73
C ALA A 195 7.66 -31.02 -2.72
N LEU A 196 6.37 -30.98 -2.38
CA LEU A 196 5.51 -32.17 -2.42
C LEU A 196 5.32 -32.70 -3.84
N SER A 197 5.17 -31.81 -4.83
CA SER A 197 4.93 -32.20 -6.24
C SER A 197 6.08 -32.93 -6.92
N VAL A 198 7.28 -32.89 -6.34
CA VAL A 198 8.48 -33.57 -6.88
C VAL A 198 8.86 -34.81 -6.06
N LEU A 199 8.16 -35.09 -4.96
CA LEU A 199 8.41 -36.30 -4.17
C LEU A 199 7.80 -37.52 -4.86
N PRO A 200 8.61 -38.56 -5.13
CA PRO A 200 8.09 -39.78 -5.73
C PRO A 200 7.14 -40.49 -4.75
N GLY A 201 6.04 -41.04 -5.28
CA GLY A 201 5.07 -41.79 -4.50
C GLY A 201 4.16 -40.94 -3.62
N VAL A 202 4.21 -39.61 -3.74
CA VAL A 202 3.26 -38.69 -3.10
C VAL A 202 2.31 -38.14 -4.15
N ALA A 203 1.02 -38.21 -3.88
CA ALA A 203 -0.04 -37.68 -4.72
C ALA A 203 -0.98 -36.81 -3.89
N THR A 204 -1.52 -35.74 -4.46
CA THR A 204 -2.39 -34.79 -3.77
C THR A 204 -3.71 -34.60 -4.51
N ALA A 205 -4.78 -34.45 -3.74
CA ALA A 205 -6.11 -34.12 -4.23
C ALA A 205 -6.79 -33.14 -3.29
N ARG A 206 -7.64 -32.26 -3.82
CA ARG A 206 -8.52 -31.40 -3.03
C ARG A 206 -9.94 -31.91 -3.17
N LEU A 207 -10.60 -32.11 -2.04
CA LEU A 207 -12.01 -32.44 -1.95
C LEU A 207 -12.79 -31.16 -1.61
N ASN A 208 -13.98 -30.99 -2.18
CA ASN A 208 -14.90 -29.96 -1.69
C ASN A 208 -15.61 -30.44 -0.40
N ILE A 209 -16.45 -29.59 0.19
CA ILE A 209 -17.23 -29.91 1.40
C ILE A 209 -18.18 -31.13 1.27
N ARG A 210 -18.43 -31.63 0.05
CA ARG A 210 -19.23 -32.84 -0.21
C ARG A 210 -18.37 -34.09 -0.40
N GLY A 211 -17.04 -33.99 -0.26
CA GLY A 211 -16.10 -35.08 -0.49
C GLY A 211 -15.82 -35.39 -1.97
N VAL A 212 -16.24 -34.52 -2.89
CA VAL A 212 -16.02 -34.66 -4.34
C VAL A 212 -14.64 -34.14 -4.69
N LEU A 213 -13.93 -34.86 -5.57
CA LEU A 213 -12.61 -34.51 -6.10
C LEU A 213 -12.68 -33.20 -6.91
N ALA A 214 -12.26 -32.09 -6.32
CA ALA A 214 -12.29 -30.76 -6.92
C ALA A 214 -11.04 -30.43 -7.73
N SER A 215 -9.89 -31.00 -7.37
CA SER A 215 -8.64 -30.93 -8.15
C SER A 215 -7.70 -32.06 -7.74
N MET A 216 -6.85 -32.52 -8.65
CA MET A 216 -5.83 -33.54 -8.40
C MET A 216 -4.52 -33.16 -9.08
N ASP A 217 -3.40 -33.55 -8.50
CA ASP A 217 -2.12 -33.42 -9.17
C ASP A 217 -1.84 -34.55 -10.18
N ALA A 218 -0.74 -34.43 -10.90
CA ALA A 218 -0.36 -35.39 -11.93
C ALA A 218 -0.01 -36.77 -11.35
N ASP A 219 0.51 -36.83 -10.13
CA ASP A 219 0.84 -38.10 -9.46
C ASP A 219 -0.41 -38.86 -9.04
N PHE A 220 -1.47 -38.17 -8.61
CA PHE A 220 -2.76 -38.79 -8.33
C PHE A 220 -3.37 -39.43 -9.58
N LEU A 221 -3.31 -38.72 -10.71
CA LEU A 221 -3.81 -39.25 -11.99
C LEU A 221 -2.96 -40.45 -12.46
N ARG A 222 -1.63 -40.40 -12.30
CA ARG A 222 -0.75 -41.54 -12.59
C ARG A 222 -1.02 -42.75 -11.69
N LEU A 223 -1.16 -42.50 -10.39
CA LEU A 223 -1.41 -43.53 -9.37
C LEU A 223 -2.73 -44.25 -9.62
N THR A 224 -3.77 -43.52 -9.97
CA THR A 224 -5.12 -44.07 -10.15
C THR A 224 -5.41 -44.53 -11.58
N GLY A 225 -4.66 -44.04 -12.56
CA GLY A 225 -4.85 -44.31 -13.98
C GLY A 225 -6.06 -43.62 -14.62
N PHE A 226 -6.87 -42.89 -13.84
CA PHE A 226 -7.99 -42.11 -14.37
C PHE A 226 -7.52 -40.74 -14.86
N SER A 227 -8.25 -40.20 -15.83
CA SER A 227 -8.11 -38.81 -16.26
C SER A 227 -8.83 -37.85 -15.32
N GLU A 228 -8.44 -36.59 -15.30
CA GLU A 228 -9.11 -35.56 -14.51
C GLU A 228 -10.61 -35.46 -14.83
N ALA A 229 -10.97 -35.55 -16.12
CA ALA A 229 -12.35 -35.50 -16.59
C ALA A 229 -13.20 -36.67 -16.07
N GLU A 230 -12.61 -37.85 -15.87
CA GLU A 230 -13.30 -39.02 -15.32
C GLU A 230 -13.55 -38.89 -13.81
N LEU A 231 -12.73 -38.10 -13.11
CA LEU A 231 -12.77 -37.99 -11.63
C LEU A 231 -13.45 -36.72 -11.10
N ARG A 232 -13.62 -35.69 -11.92
CA ARG A 232 -14.06 -34.34 -11.49
C ARG A 232 -15.39 -34.29 -10.73
N ASP A 233 -16.29 -35.24 -10.99
CA ASP A 233 -17.59 -35.35 -10.31
C ASP A 233 -17.67 -36.58 -9.38
N CYS A 234 -16.58 -37.33 -9.24
CA CYS A 234 -16.49 -38.49 -8.38
C CYS A 234 -16.11 -38.10 -6.95
N ARG A 235 -16.67 -38.82 -5.98
CA ARG A 235 -16.19 -38.76 -4.61
C ARG A 235 -14.94 -39.61 -4.48
N LEU A 236 -14.04 -39.22 -3.58
CA LEU A 236 -12.88 -40.07 -3.25
C LEU A 236 -13.31 -41.48 -2.80
N SER A 237 -14.46 -41.60 -2.14
CA SER A 237 -15.04 -42.89 -1.73
C SER A 237 -15.40 -43.81 -2.91
N ASP A 238 -15.66 -43.27 -4.10
CA ASP A 238 -16.14 -44.07 -5.23
C ASP A 238 -15.04 -44.97 -5.78
N ILE A 239 -13.79 -44.49 -5.73
CA ILE A 239 -12.58 -45.23 -6.12
C ILE A 239 -11.91 -45.94 -4.93
N VAL A 240 -12.59 -46.09 -3.80
CA VAL A 240 -12.07 -46.82 -2.62
C VAL A 240 -12.86 -48.12 -2.44
N ARG A 241 -12.17 -49.16 -1.96
CA ARG A 241 -12.77 -50.48 -1.71
C ARG A 241 -14.05 -50.35 -0.87
N PRO A 242 -15.18 -51.00 -1.25
CA PRO A 242 -16.47 -50.82 -0.60
C PRO A 242 -16.48 -50.97 0.93
N ALA A 243 -15.68 -51.89 1.47
CA ALA A 243 -15.56 -52.14 2.91
C ALA A 243 -14.97 -50.94 3.69
N GLU A 244 -14.16 -50.10 3.02
CA GLU A 244 -13.40 -49.00 3.64
C GLU A 244 -14.09 -47.63 3.45
N ARG A 245 -15.08 -47.54 2.54
CA ARG A 245 -15.79 -46.29 2.20
C ARG A 245 -16.41 -45.57 3.39
N ARG A 246 -17.00 -46.34 4.34
CA ARG A 246 -17.64 -45.76 5.53
C ARG A 246 -16.63 -45.10 6.44
N SER A 247 -15.48 -45.75 6.66
CA SER A 247 -14.40 -45.20 7.48
C SER A 247 -13.79 -43.95 6.85
N LEU A 248 -13.57 -43.96 5.53
CA LEU A 248 -13.11 -42.79 4.81
C LEU A 248 -14.09 -41.62 4.88
N THR A 249 -15.39 -41.87 4.68
CA THR A 249 -16.41 -40.81 4.73
C THR A 249 -16.44 -40.14 6.10
N GLN A 250 -16.36 -40.93 7.17
CA GLN A 250 -16.27 -40.42 8.54
C GLN A 250 -14.99 -39.61 8.77
N ALA A 251 -13.84 -40.06 8.25
CA ALA A 251 -12.58 -39.33 8.36
C ALA A 251 -12.63 -37.96 7.64
N VAL A 252 -13.25 -37.90 6.46
CA VAL A 252 -13.47 -36.63 5.72
C VAL A 252 -14.42 -35.71 6.49
N GLU A 253 -15.50 -36.25 7.05
CA GLU A 253 -16.45 -35.48 7.86
C GLU A 253 -15.80 -34.89 9.12
N HIS A 254 -15.03 -35.69 9.87
CA HIS A 254 -14.29 -35.24 11.04
C HIS A 254 -13.26 -34.15 10.69
N ALA A 255 -12.52 -34.33 9.58
CA ALA A 255 -11.63 -33.29 9.09
C ALA A 255 -12.41 -31.98 8.87
N LEU A 256 -13.51 -32.02 8.11
CA LEU A 256 -14.33 -30.83 7.82
C LEU A 256 -14.88 -30.14 9.08
N GLN A 257 -15.13 -30.88 10.16
CA GLN A 257 -15.58 -30.34 11.44
C GLN A 257 -14.45 -29.63 12.23
N GLY A 258 -13.21 -29.76 11.78
CA GLY A 258 -12.04 -29.14 12.40
C GLY A 258 -11.34 -30.02 13.43
N ASP A 259 -11.63 -31.32 13.43
CA ASP A 259 -10.88 -32.28 14.24
C ASP A 259 -9.42 -32.41 13.74
N ALA A 260 -8.58 -33.03 14.56
CA ALA A 260 -7.16 -33.24 14.24
C ALA A 260 -6.99 -33.93 12.86
N PRO A 261 -5.90 -33.63 12.12
CA PRO A 261 -5.62 -34.27 10.84
C PRO A 261 -5.73 -35.79 10.93
N ALA A 262 -6.57 -36.37 10.06
CA ALA A 262 -6.79 -37.80 10.04
C ALA A 262 -5.74 -38.48 9.16
N ARG A 263 -5.22 -39.61 9.63
CA ARG A 263 -4.37 -40.50 8.84
C ARG A 263 -4.94 -41.91 8.88
N LEU A 264 -5.13 -42.52 7.72
CA LEU A 264 -5.69 -43.86 7.59
C LEU A 264 -5.19 -44.57 6.32
N PRO A 265 -4.94 -45.88 6.37
CA PRO A 265 -4.72 -46.67 5.16
C PRO A 265 -6.04 -46.82 4.41
N VAL A 266 -5.99 -46.67 3.08
CA VAL A 266 -7.12 -46.95 2.18
C VAL A 266 -6.64 -47.70 0.95
N THR A 267 -7.50 -48.55 0.40
CA THR A 267 -7.26 -49.31 -0.83
C THR A 267 -8.03 -48.66 -1.98
N LEU A 268 -7.29 -48.08 -2.92
CA LEU A 268 -7.82 -47.50 -4.15
C LEU A 268 -8.11 -48.61 -5.18
N LEU A 269 -9.25 -48.51 -5.83
CA LEU A 269 -9.64 -49.23 -7.03
C LEU A 269 -9.22 -48.38 -8.23
N VAL A 270 -8.18 -48.81 -8.93
CA VAL A 270 -7.58 -48.04 -10.04
C VAL A 270 -8.11 -48.52 -11.40
N LYS A 271 -7.90 -47.71 -12.45
CA LYS A 271 -8.55 -47.91 -13.77
C LYS A 271 -8.22 -49.25 -14.44
N ASP A 272 -7.01 -49.77 -14.21
CA ASP A 272 -6.58 -51.08 -14.73
C ASP A 272 -7.20 -52.28 -13.98
N GLY A 273 -8.05 -52.02 -12.98
CA GLY A 273 -8.71 -53.02 -12.14
C GLY A 273 -7.86 -53.50 -10.98
N ALA A 274 -6.62 -53.01 -10.83
CA ALA A 274 -5.78 -53.34 -9.69
C ALA A 274 -6.25 -52.62 -8.41
N GLU A 275 -5.78 -53.16 -7.28
CA GLU A 275 -5.92 -52.53 -5.98
C GLU A 275 -4.58 -51.93 -5.55
N ARG A 276 -4.60 -50.70 -5.04
CA ARG A 276 -3.42 -49.99 -4.53
C ARG A 276 -3.71 -49.49 -3.12
N THR A 277 -3.05 -50.07 -2.13
CA THR A 277 -3.14 -49.57 -0.75
C THR A 277 -2.20 -48.38 -0.58
N VAL A 278 -2.73 -47.29 -0.03
CA VAL A 278 -2.02 -46.05 0.22
C VAL A 278 -2.29 -45.56 1.63
N GLU A 279 -1.33 -44.83 2.17
CA GLU A 279 -1.54 -44.04 3.38
C GLU A 279 -2.18 -42.71 2.98
N LEU A 280 -3.38 -42.45 3.48
CA LEU A 280 -4.12 -41.21 3.23
C LEU A 280 -4.02 -40.30 4.45
N ALA A 281 -3.58 -39.06 4.23
CA ALA A 281 -3.64 -37.98 5.21
C ALA A 281 -4.65 -36.92 4.75
N LEU A 282 -5.50 -36.48 5.68
CA LEU A 282 -6.57 -35.52 5.44
C LEU A 282 -6.41 -34.29 6.33
N ALA A 283 -6.43 -33.10 5.74
CA ALA A 283 -6.41 -31.84 6.46
C ALA A 283 -7.39 -30.84 5.85
N THR A 284 -8.07 -30.06 6.69
CA THR A 284 -9.10 -29.13 6.22
C THR A 284 -8.52 -27.85 5.67
N VAL A 285 -9.02 -27.44 4.53
CA VAL A 285 -8.76 -26.13 3.93
C VAL A 285 -9.87 -25.19 4.37
N ARG A 286 -9.49 -24.07 4.99
CA ARG A 286 -10.43 -23.06 5.51
C ARG A 286 -10.24 -21.73 4.79
N ARG A 287 -11.35 -21.05 4.53
CA ARG A 287 -11.39 -19.68 4.04
C ARG A 287 -12.22 -18.85 5.00
N ASP A 288 -11.62 -17.80 5.55
CA ASP A 288 -12.27 -16.90 6.52
C ASP A 288 -12.89 -17.65 7.72
N GLY A 289 -12.22 -18.72 8.18
CA GLY A 289 -12.68 -19.57 9.28
C GLY A 289 -13.71 -20.64 8.90
N VAL A 290 -14.26 -20.60 7.68
CA VAL A 290 -15.23 -21.57 7.17
C VAL A 290 -14.51 -22.70 6.42
N PRO A 291 -14.83 -23.97 6.66
CA PRO A 291 -14.33 -25.08 5.85
C PRO A 291 -14.72 -24.93 4.38
N GLU A 292 -13.74 -24.90 3.49
CA GLU A 292 -13.91 -24.85 2.03
C GLU A 292 -13.76 -26.24 1.40
N GLY A 293 -13.03 -27.13 2.06
CA GLY A 293 -12.77 -28.48 1.58
C GLY A 293 -11.72 -29.21 2.41
N VAL A 294 -11.21 -30.30 1.87
CA VAL A 294 -10.16 -31.13 2.48
C VAL A 294 -9.03 -31.32 1.49
N LEU A 295 -7.79 -31.08 1.92
CA LEU A 295 -6.60 -31.53 1.22
C LEU A 295 -6.34 -33.00 1.60
N ALA A 296 -6.28 -33.85 0.60
CA ALA A 296 -5.92 -35.25 0.70
C ALA A 296 -4.51 -35.46 0.15
N VAL A 297 -3.64 -36.06 0.94
CA VAL A 297 -2.30 -36.48 0.54
C VAL A 297 -2.24 -37.99 0.62
N LEU A 298 -1.85 -38.63 -0.48
CA LEU A 298 -1.71 -40.06 -0.63
C LEU A 298 -0.22 -40.38 -0.74
N SER A 299 0.27 -41.32 0.05
CA SER A 299 1.63 -41.86 -0.09
C SER A 299 1.59 -43.37 -0.26
N THR A 300 2.33 -43.88 -1.26
CA THR A 300 2.50 -45.31 -1.55
C THR A 300 3.69 -45.92 -0.82
#